data_AF-A0A1Q6FVL0-F1
#
_entry.id   AF-A0A1Q6FVL0-F1
#
_cell.length_a   1.000
_cell.length_b   1.000
_cell.length_c   1.000
_cell.angle_alpha   90.00
_cell.angle_beta   90.00
_cell.angle_gamma   90.00
#
_symmetry.space_group_name_H-M   'P 1'
#
loop_
_entity.id
_entity.type
_entity.pdbx_description
1 polymer ?
#
loop_
_entity_poly.entity_id
_entity_poly.type
_entity_poly.pdbx_seq_one_letter_code
_entity_poly.pdbx_strand_id
1 'polypeptide(L)'
;MPRDVIIACDFSSAAQTFDFLDLFDTGRKPFVKIGMELFYSEGPQIVREIKRRGHSIFLDLKLHDIPNTVRKAMKVLSGLDVDMCNVHAAGTIEMMRAALEGLTRPDGSRPLLIAVTQLTSTSEERMRSELLINAGINETIVKYASNAAEAGLDGVVCSPLEAGMVKEACGKGFLTVTPGIRFADSASDDQVRITTPAKARAIGSDYIVVGRPVTAAADPVQAYARCVKEFLNE
;
A
#
# COMPACT_ATOMS: atom_id res chain seq x y z
N MET A 1 -17.66 -2.65 -1.72
CA MET A 1 -16.22 -2.99 -1.89
C MET A 1 -15.52 -2.53 -0.64
N PRO A 2 -14.56 -3.29 -0.10
CA PRO A 2 -13.89 -2.92 1.13
C PRO A 2 -13.14 -1.60 0.91
N ARG A 3 -13.36 -0.63 1.81
CA ARG A 3 -12.59 0.60 1.87
C ARG A 3 -12.02 0.74 3.27
N ASP A 4 -10.78 1.20 3.38
CA ASP A 4 -10.20 1.52 4.69
C ASP A 4 -9.09 2.57 4.59
N VAL A 5 -8.75 3.14 5.74
CA VAL A 5 -7.63 4.07 5.90
C VAL A 5 -6.46 3.34 6.53
N ILE A 6 -5.34 3.28 5.81
CA ILE A 6 -4.10 2.65 6.26
C ILE A 6 -3.15 3.72 6.78
N ILE A 7 -2.70 3.61 8.03
CA ILE A 7 -1.69 4.50 8.61
C ILE A 7 -0.28 3.97 8.26
N ALA A 8 0.57 4.80 7.67
CA ALA A 8 1.98 4.48 7.46
C ALA A 8 2.78 4.65 8.75
N CYS A 9 3.14 3.54 9.39
CA CYS A 9 4.00 3.50 10.57
C CYS A 9 5.47 3.55 10.15
N ASP A 10 5.86 4.67 9.55
CA ASP A 10 7.24 4.95 9.12
C ASP A 10 8.03 5.51 10.33
N PHE A 11 8.25 4.65 11.34
CA PHE A 11 9.03 4.94 12.55
C PHE A 11 10.33 4.15 12.55
N SER A 12 11.37 4.68 13.21
CA SER A 12 12.70 4.09 13.20
C SER A 12 12.90 2.99 14.25
N SER A 13 11.89 2.69 15.09
CA SER A 13 11.99 1.67 16.13
C SER A 13 10.63 1.08 16.54
N ALA A 14 10.68 -0.12 17.14
CA ALA A 14 9.53 -0.75 17.77
C ALA A 14 8.92 0.13 18.89
N ALA A 15 9.75 0.75 19.73
CA ALA A 15 9.29 1.59 20.84
C ALA A 15 8.41 2.76 20.36
N GLN A 16 8.91 3.56 19.40
CA GLN A 16 8.13 4.66 18.81
C GLN A 16 6.85 4.17 18.14
N THR A 17 6.91 3.00 17.48
CA THR A 17 5.73 2.40 16.86
C THR A 17 4.68 2.04 17.91
N PHE A 18 5.08 1.43 19.03
CA PHE A 18 4.15 1.05 20.09
C PHE A 18 3.61 2.27 20.83
N ASP A 19 4.43 3.25 21.17
CA ASP A 19 3.99 4.51 21.77
C ASP A 19 2.89 5.18 20.92
N PHE A 20 3.04 5.14 19.59
CA PHE A 20 2.03 5.63 18.66
C PHE A 20 0.76 4.77 18.64
N LEU A 21 0.89 3.44 18.60
CA LEU A 21 -0.27 2.53 18.53
C LEU A 21 -1.06 2.46 19.83
N ASP A 22 -0.42 2.69 20.97
CA ASP A 22 -1.06 2.75 22.30
C ASP A 22 -2.09 3.90 22.38
N LEU A 23 -1.91 4.96 21.57
CA LEU A 23 -2.91 6.03 21.43
C LEU A 23 -4.28 5.51 20.93
N PHE A 24 -4.30 4.36 20.25
CA PHE A 24 -5.50 3.76 19.65
C PHE A 24 -6.06 2.59 20.46
N ASP A 25 -5.65 2.40 21.72
CA ASP A 25 -6.06 1.24 22.53
C ASP A 25 -7.53 1.17 22.91
N THR A 26 -8.18 2.31 23.07
CA THR A 26 -9.58 2.39 23.51
C THR A 26 -10.59 2.56 22.36
N GLY A 27 -10.11 2.70 21.12
CA GLY A 27 -10.91 3.07 19.97
C GLY A 27 -10.79 2.12 18.78
N ARG A 28 -11.17 2.61 17.60
CA ARG A 28 -11.00 1.89 16.34
C ARG A 28 -9.50 1.62 16.12
N LYS A 29 -9.14 0.35 15.99
CA LYS A 29 -7.79 -0.05 15.63
C LYS A 29 -7.53 0.28 14.16
N PRO A 30 -6.55 1.14 13.83
CA PRO A 30 -6.22 1.44 12.44
C PRO A 30 -5.65 0.21 11.75
N PHE A 31 -5.97 0.06 10.46
CA PHE A 31 -5.16 -0.72 9.54
C PHE A 31 -3.80 -0.02 9.42
N VAL A 32 -2.70 -0.72 9.65
CA VAL A 32 -1.36 -0.12 9.64
C VAL A 32 -0.51 -0.68 8.51
N LYS A 33 0.42 0.14 8.00
CA LYS A 33 1.42 -0.24 7.03
C LYS A 33 2.79 -0.29 7.70
N ILE A 34 3.45 -1.44 7.57
CA ILE A 34 4.84 -1.63 7.98
C ILE A 34 5.71 -1.53 6.72
N GLY A 35 6.51 -0.48 6.63
CA GLY A 35 7.44 -0.25 5.52
C GLY A 35 8.81 -0.88 5.72
N MET A 36 9.71 -0.61 4.77
CA MET A 36 11.08 -1.11 4.79
C MET A 36 11.87 -0.67 6.03
N GLU A 37 11.78 0.60 6.44
CA GLU A 37 12.53 1.12 7.60
C GLU A 37 12.27 0.30 8.87
N LEU A 38 11.00 0.20 9.27
CA LEU A 38 10.61 -0.51 10.47
C LEU A 38 10.87 -2.02 10.35
N PHE A 39 10.57 -2.63 9.19
CA PHE A 39 10.78 -4.07 9.01
C PHE A 39 12.26 -4.45 8.96
N TYR A 40 13.13 -3.62 8.37
CA TYR A 40 14.56 -3.90 8.31
C TYR A 40 15.26 -3.65 9.64
N SER A 41 14.73 -2.75 10.48
CA SER A 41 15.21 -2.56 11.86
C SER A 41 14.79 -3.71 12.78
N GLU A 42 13.50 -4.05 12.79
CA GLU A 42 12.91 -4.91 13.83
C GLU A 42 12.64 -6.35 13.36
N GLY A 43 12.70 -6.58 12.05
CA GLY A 43 12.42 -7.87 11.43
C GLY A 43 10.97 -8.35 11.63
N PRO A 44 10.70 -9.65 11.49
CA PRO A 44 9.35 -10.21 11.59
C PRO A 44 8.67 -10.05 12.95
N GLN A 45 9.40 -9.73 14.02
CA GLN A 45 8.82 -9.64 15.36
C GLN A 45 7.87 -8.44 15.51
N ILE A 46 8.18 -7.32 14.87
CA ILE A 46 7.28 -6.15 14.89
C ILE A 46 5.93 -6.47 14.27
N VAL A 47 5.91 -7.27 13.20
CA VAL A 47 4.68 -7.70 12.53
C VAL A 47 3.82 -8.55 13.47
N ARG A 48 4.43 -9.54 14.15
CA ARG A 48 3.72 -10.41 15.09
C ARG A 48 3.14 -9.64 16.28
N GLU A 49 3.91 -8.69 16.80
CA GLU A 49 3.47 -7.88 17.93
C GLU A 49 2.32 -6.94 17.58
N ILE A 50 2.39 -6.27 16.43
CA ILE A 50 1.31 -5.42 15.93
C ILE A 50 0.05 -6.26 15.65
N LYS A 51 0.19 -7.47 15.09
CA LYS A 51 -0.94 -8.37 14.85
C LYS A 51 -1.58 -8.83 16.17
N ARG A 52 -0.76 -9.13 17.19
CA ARG A 52 -1.23 -9.48 18.55
C ARG A 52 -2.01 -8.35 19.21
N ARG A 53 -1.67 -7.10 18.92
CA ARG A 53 -2.38 -5.89 19.36
C ARG A 53 -3.70 -5.64 18.60
N GLY A 54 -4.06 -6.52 17.65
CA GLY A 54 -5.35 -6.51 16.96
C GLY A 54 -5.42 -5.63 15.71
N HIS A 55 -4.29 -5.17 15.19
CA HIS A 55 -4.27 -4.36 13.96
C HIS A 55 -4.24 -5.24 12.72
N SER A 56 -4.94 -4.83 11.66
CA SER A 56 -4.66 -5.31 10.31
C SER A 56 -3.35 -4.71 9.79
N ILE A 57 -2.60 -5.48 8.99
CA ILE A 57 -1.23 -5.14 8.57
C ILE A 57 -1.07 -5.23 7.05
N PHE A 58 -0.64 -4.11 6.47
CA PHE A 58 -0.12 -4.04 5.11
C PHE A 58 1.42 -4.05 5.19
N LEU A 59 2.03 -5.15 4.77
CA LEU A 59 3.47 -5.30 4.71
C LEU A 59 4.02 -4.79 3.37
N ASP A 60 4.59 -3.58 3.39
CA ASP A 60 4.96 -2.80 2.21
C ASP A 60 6.46 -2.89 1.90
N LEU A 61 6.91 -4.09 1.53
CA LEU A 61 8.32 -4.38 1.21
C LEU A 61 8.64 -4.36 -0.28
N LYS A 62 7.62 -4.27 -1.14
CA LYS A 62 7.73 -4.10 -2.60
C LYS A 62 8.70 -5.08 -3.24
N LEU A 63 8.53 -6.38 -2.98
CA LEU A 63 9.45 -7.40 -3.48
C LEU A 63 9.64 -7.28 -5.00
N HIS A 64 10.91 -7.26 -5.42
CA HIS A 64 11.30 -7.10 -6.82
C HIS A 64 12.63 -7.83 -7.06
N ASP A 65 12.55 -9.07 -7.53
CA ASP A 65 13.68 -9.96 -7.75
C ASP A 65 13.27 -11.01 -8.80
N ILE A 66 14.12 -11.98 -9.11
CA ILE A 66 13.75 -13.09 -10.00
C ILE A 66 12.58 -13.92 -9.41
N PRO A 67 11.75 -14.56 -10.25
CA PRO A 67 10.54 -15.26 -9.80
C PRO A 67 10.75 -16.25 -8.65
N ASN A 68 11.83 -17.03 -8.68
CA ASN A 68 12.11 -18.03 -7.64
C ASN A 68 12.44 -17.39 -6.28
N THR A 69 13.16 -16.27 -6.26
CA THR A 69 13.47 -15.54 -5.02
C THR A 69 12.20 -14.97 -4.43
N VAL A 70 11.38 -14.30 -5.25
CA VAL A 70 10.12 -13.70 -4.80
C VAL A 70 9.16 -14.76 -4.28
N ARG A 71 9.02 -15.91 -4.96
CA ARG A 71 8.19 -17.03 -4.48
C ARG A 71 8.64 -17.55 -3.11
N LYS A 72 9.95 -17.76 -2.92
CA LYS A 72 10.51 -18.22 -1.65
C LYS A 72 10.30 -17.19 -0.54
N ALA A 73 10.52 -15.92 -0.83
CA ALA A 73 10.30 -14.84 0.12
C ALA A 73 8.81 -14.72 0.50
N MET A 74 7.89 -14.76 -0.48
CA MET A 74 6.45 -14.74 -0.21
C MET A 74 5.98 -15.94 0.62
N LYS A 75 6.59 -17.12 0.44
CA LYS A 75 6.35 -18.29 1.31
C LYS A 75 6.77 -18.07 2.77
N VAL A 76 7.81 -17.27 3.01
CA VAL A 76 8.20 -16.88 4.37
C VAL A 76 7.20 -15.85 4.92
N LEU A 77 6.83 -14.85 4.11
CA LEU A 77 5.92 -13.78 4.53
C LEU A 77 4.49 -14.28 4.78
N SER A 78 4.03 -15.33 4.10
CA SER A 78 2.70 -15.93 4.32
C SER A 78 2.52 -16.47 5.75
N GLY A 79 3.61 -16.78 6.45
CA GLY A 79 3.62 -17.20 7.85
C GLY A 79 3.51 -16.06 8.89
N LEU A 80 3.49 -14.80 8.45
CA LEU A 80 3.36 -13.64 9.36
C LEU A 80 1.91 -13.18 9.57
N ASP A 81 0.96 -13.79 8.86
CA ASP A 81 -0.47 -13.51 8.95
C ASP A 81 -0.84 -12.03 8.79
N VAL A 82 -0.13 -11.36 7.89
CA VAL A 82 -0.49 -10.03 7.42
C VAL A 82 -1.78 -10.09 6.59
N ASP A 83 -2.42 -8.94 6.37
CA ASP A 83 -3.70 -8.82 5.67
C ASP A 83 -3.49 -8.40 4.20
N MET A 84 -2.37 -7.72 3.93
CA MET A 84 -1.97 -7.27 2.61
C MET A 84 -0.44 -7.26 2.47
N CYS A 85 0.09 -7.57 1.29
CA CYS A 85 1.50 -7.34 0.94
C CYS A 85 1.64 -6.99 -0.56
N ASN A 86 2.86 -6.66 -1.00
CA ASN A 86 3.07 -6.20 -2.36
C ASN A 86 4.39 -6.62 -3.04
N VAL A 87 4.39 -6.45 -4.36
CA VAL A 87 5.52 -6.62 -5.29
C VAL A 87 5.61 -5.42 -6.23
N HIS A 88 6.67 -5.30 -7.03
CA HIS A 88 6.70 -4.36 -8.17
C HIS A 88 6.16 -4.98 -9.46
N ALA A 89 5.24 -4.29 -10.16
CA ALA A 89 4.76 -4.73 -11.47
C ALA A 89 5.84 -4.71 -12.56
N ALA A 90 6.90 -3.91 -12.35
CA ALA A 90 8.08 -3.87 -13.20
C ALA A 90 8.85 -5.21 -13.25
N GLY A 91 8.59 -6.12 -12.30
CA GLY A 91 9.18 -7.46 -12.28
C GLY A 91 8.56 -8.47 -13.23
N THR A 92 7.63 -8.06 -14.10
CA THR A 92 6.90 -8.89 -15.08
C THR A 92 5.83 -9.83 -14.50
N ILE A 93 5.00 -10.38 -15.39
CA ILE A 93 3.89 -11.29 -15.04
C ILE A 93 4.39 -12.57 -14.36
N GLU A 94 5.51 -13.14 -14.80
CA GLU A 94 6.03 -14.39 -14.25
C GLU A 94 6.45 -14.22 -12.78
N MET A 95 7.10 -13.11 -12.43
CA MET A 95 7.44 -12.81 -11.03
C MET A 95 6.18 -12.63 -10.18
N MET A 96 5.18 -11.92 -10.69
CA MET A 96 3.92 -11.70 -9.98
C MET A 96 3.14 -13.01 -9.75
N ARG A 97 3.09 -13.91 -10.74
CA ARG A 97 2.51 -15.25 -10.58
C ARG A 97 3.26 -16.08 -9.53
N ALA A 98 4.59 -16.04 -9.55
CA ALA A 98 5.41 -16.74 -8.57
C ALA A 98 5.24 -16.17 -7.15
N ALA A 99 5.02 -14.86 -7.03
CA ALA A 99 4.68 -14.22 -5.76
C ALA A 99 3.34 -14.73 -5.21
N LEU A 100 2.31 -14.78 -6.06
CA LEU A 100 0.99 -15.29 -5.71
C LEU A 100 1.05 -16.76 -5.27
N GLU A 101 1.77 -17.60 -6.01
CA GLU A 101 2.00 -19.01 -5.67
C GLU A 101 2.67 -19.15 -4.30
N GLY A 102 3.75 -18.40 -4.05
CA GLY A 102 4.48 -18.47 -2.78
C GLY A 102 3.67 -17.98 -1.59
N LEU A 103 2.81 -16.98 -1.80
CA LEU A 103 1.98 -16.39 -0.76
C LEU A 103 0.78 -17.27 -0.38
N THR A 104 0.29 -18.07 -1.32
CA THR A 104 -0.86 -18.97 -1.13
C THR A 104 -0.50 -20.12 -0.22
N ARG A 105 -1.21 -20.24 0.91
CA ARG A 105 -1.00 -21.32 1.89
C ARG A 105 -1.62 -22.64 1.39
N PRO A 106 -1.26 -23.79 1.97
CA PRO A 106 -1.80 -25.08 1.56
C PRO A 106 -3.33 -25.21 1.64
N ASP A 107 -3.98 -24.43 2.50
CA ASP A 107 -5.44 -24.37 2.63
C ASP A 107 -6.11 -23.40 1.63
N GLY A 108 -5.33 -22.80 0.74
CA GLY A 108 -5.80 -21.80 -0.23
C GLY A 108 -5.94 -20.38 0.33
N SER A 109 -5.73 -20.17 1.63
CA SER A 109 -5.79 -18.83 2.23
C SER A 109 -4.52 -18.02 1.89
N ARG A 110 -4.68 -16.70 1.81
CA ARG A 110 -3.58 -15.74 1.64
C ARG A 110 -4.03 -14.32 1.96
N PRO A 111 -3.10 -13.41 2.31
CA PRO A 111 -3.37 -11.97 2.26
C PRO A 111 -3.68 -11.49 0.84
N LEU A 112 -4.19 -10.25 0.78
CA LEU A 112 -4.26 -9.50 -0.47
C LEU A 112 -2.85 -9.28 -1.02
N LEU A 113 -2.66 -9.51 -2.31
CA LEU A 113 -1.42 -9.25 -3.02
C LEU A 113 -1.65 -8.21 -4.11
N ILE A 114 -0.95 -7.09 -3.97
CA ILE A 114 -1.04 -5.97 -4.91
C ILE A 114 0.31 -5.67 -5.55
N ALA A 115 0.30 -5.05 -6.72
CA ALA A 115 1.53 -4.65 -7.42
C ALA A 115 1.71 -3.13 -7.43
N VAL A 116 2.91 -2.66 -7.09
CA VAL A 116 3.30 -1.26 -7.29
C VAL A 116 3.48 -1.00 -8.77
N THR A 117 2.73 -0.02 -9.29
CA THR A 117 2.85 0.43 -10.69
C THR A 117 4.06 1.35 -10.86
N GLN A 118 3.85 2.66 -10.89
CA GLN A 118 4.90 3.67 -10.78
C GLN A 118 4.87 4.30 -9.39
N LEU A 119 6.04 4.55 -8.81
CA LEU A 119 6.11 5.24 -7.53
C LEU A 119 5.51 6.65 -7.68
N THR A 120 4.83 7.14 -6.64
CA THR A 120 4.24 8.48 -6.65
C THR A 120 5.28 9.61 -6.74
N SER A 121 6.56 9.29 -6.51
CA SER A 121 7.72 10.17 -6.68
C SER A 121 8.31 10.19 -8.11
N THR A 122 7.93 9.24 -8.97
CA THR A 122 8.43 9.16 -10.36
C THR A 122 7.61 10.06 -11.30
N SER A 123 8.25 11.08 -11.88
CA SER A 123 7.67 11.89 -12.95
C SER A 123 7.77 11.18 -14.30
N GLU A 124 6.95 11.59 -15.28
CA GLU A 124 7.06 11.06 -16.66
C GLU A 124 8.43 11.34 -17.27
N GLU A 125 8.99 12.53 -17.02
CA GLU A 125 10.35 12.90 -17.47
C GLU A 125 11.39 11.89 -16.98
N ARG A 126 11.46 11.65 -15.65
CA ARG A 126 12.40 10.68 -15.06
C ARG A 126 12.15 9.26 -15.54
N MET A 127 10.87 8.86 -15.67
CA MET A 127 10.50 7.55 -16.20
C MET A 127 11.08 7.32 -17.61
N ARG A 128 11.05 8.35 -18.46
CA ARG A 128 11.62 8.27 -19.81
C ARG A 128 13.14 8.31 -19.80
N SER A 129 13.73 9.30 -19.12
CA SER A 129 15.18 9.55 -19.17
C SER A 129 16.01 8.54 -18.38
N GLU A 130 15.49 8.01 -17.27
CA GLU A 130 16.23 7.14 -16.34
C GLU A 130 15.84 5.66 -16.49
N LEU A 131 14.59 5.36 -16.88
CA LEU A 131 14.09 3.97 -16.96
C LEU A 131 13.88 3.47 -18.39
N LEU A 132 14.09 4.32 -19.40
CA LEU A 132 13.91 4.01 -20.83
C LEU A 132 12.48 3.56 -21.20
N ILE A 133 11.48 4.01 -20.43
CA ILE A 133 10.07 3.73 -20.72
C ILE A 133 9.53 4.91 -21.52
N ASN A 134 9.46 4.76 -22.85
CA ASN A 134 9.07 5.85 -23.76
C ASN A 134 7.56 6.14 -23.80
N ALA A 135 6.73 5.19 -23.37
CA ALA A 135 5.29 5.37 -23.29
C ALA A 135 4.90 6.51 -22.32
N GLY A 136 3.67 6.98 -22.40
CA GLY A 136 3.15 7.91 -21.39
C GLY A 136 3.08 7.25 -20.01
N ILE A 137 3.21 8.03 -18.93
CA ILE A 137 3.18 7.47 -17.56
C ILE A 137 1.84 6.81 -17.26
N ASN A 138 0.74 7.43 -17.68
CA ASN A 138 -0.62 6.90 -17.53
C ASN A 138 -0.80 5.58 -18.29
N GLU A 139 -0.30 5.50 -19.53
CA GLU A 139 -0.34 4.27 -20.34
C GLU A 139 0.48 3.15 -19.68
N THR A 140 1.64 3.51 -19.13
CA THR A 140 2.52 2.58 -18.40
C THR A 140 1.84 2.04 -17.14
N ILE A 141 1.19 2.91 -16.36
CA ILE A 141 0.44 2.52 -15.15
C ILE A 141 -0.71 1.58 -15.48
N VAL A 142 -1.50 1.91 -16.51
CA VAL A 142 -2.59 1.01 -16.97
C VAL A 142 -2.03 -0.31 -17.45
N LYS A 143 -0.93 -0.31 -18.22
CA LYS A 143 -0.32 -1.55 -18.69
C LYS A 143 0.18 -2.41 -17.52
N TYR A 144 0.80 -1.79 -16.52
CA TYR A 144 1.25 -2.49 -15.30
C TYR A 144 0.07 -3.05 -14.50
N ALA A 145 -1.03 -2.30 -14.37
CA ALA A 145 -2.25 -2.77 -13.70
C ALA A 145 -2.89 -3.95 -14.43
N SER A 146 -3.00 -3.88 -15.75
CA SER A 146 -3.51 -4.99 -16.57
C SER A 146 -2.62 -6.24 -16.45
N ASN A 147 -1.30 -6.08 -16.43
CA ASN A 147 -0.38 -7.19 -16.22
C ASN A 147 -0.54 -7.82 -14.81
N ALA A 148 -0.78 -7.01 -13.77
CA ALA A 148 -1.05 -7.49 -12.42
C ALA A 148 -2.37 -8.27 -12.35
N ALA A 149 -3.42 -7.77 -13.00
CA ALA A 149 -4.69 -8.50 -13.15
C ALA A 149 -4.50 -9.83 -13.90
N GLU A 150 -3.74 -9.83 -15.00
CA GLU A 150 -3.40 -11.05 -15.76
C GLU A 150 -2.57 -12.06 -14.94
N ALA A 151 -1.74 -11.57 -14.02
CA ALA A 151 -1.01 -12.42 -13.07
C ALA A 151 -1.90 -12.98 -11.94
N GLY A 152 -3.15 -12.53 -11.82
CA GLY A 152 -4.10 -12.97 -10.79
C GLY A 152 -3.95 -12.24 -9.45
N LEU A 153 -3.28 -11.09 -9.41
CA LEU A 153 -3.20 -10.25 -8.21
C LEU A 153 -4.54 -9.56 -7.92
N ASP A 154 -4.72 -9.08 -6.70
CA ASP A 154 -6.00 -8.48 -6.27
C ASP A 154 -6.11 -6.99 -6.62
N GLY A 155 -5.00 -6.34 -6.94
CA GLY A 155 -4.97 -4.92 -7.23
C GLY A 155 -3.58 -4.32 -7.41
N VAL A 156 -3.52 -3.00 -7.32
CA VAL A 156 -2.29 -2.22 -7.48
C VAL A 156 -2.14 -1.10 -6.45
N VAL A 157 -0.89 -0.69 -6.25
CA VAL A 157 -0.54 0.62 -5.71
C VAL A 157 -0.36 1.60 -6.88
N CYS A 158 -1.11 2.71 -6.84
CA CYS A 158 -1.03 3.80 -7.82
C CYS A 158 -1.34 5.15 -7.14
N SER A 159 -1.14 6.27 -7.83
CA SER A 159 -1.60 7.56 -7.35
C SER A 159 -3.13 7.58 -7.26
N PRO A 160 -3.72 8.34 -6.32
CA PRO A 160 -5.15 8.58 -6.27
C PRO A 160 -5.74 9.10 -7.59
N LEU A 161 -4.95 9.86 -8.37
CA LEU A 161 -5.37 10.42 -9.66
C LEU A 161 -5.51 9.37 -10.77
N GLU A 162 -4.87 8.20 -10.60
CA GLU A 162 -4.83 7.10 -11.57
C GLU A 162 -5.85 6.00 -11.22
N ALA A 163 -6.50 6.07 -10.05
CA ALA A 163 -7.43 5.02 -9.61
C ALA A 163 -8.59 4.82 -10.60
N GLY A 164 -9.18 5.90 -11.11
CA GLY A 164 -10.29 5.83 -12.07
C GLY A 164 -9.93 5.08 -13.35
N MET A 165 -8.78 5.38 -13.95
CA MET A 165 -8.35 4.74 -15.18
C MET A 165 -7.91 3.28 -14.98
N VAL A 166 -7.35 2.95 -13.82
CA VAL A 166 -7.08 1.54 -13.44
C VAL A 166 -8.39 0.76 -13.33
N LYS A 167 -9.41 1.33 -12.71
CA LYS A 167 -10.74 0.70 -12.57
C LYS A 167 -11.44 0.53 -13.92
N GLU A 168 -11.25 1.47 -14.84
CA GLU A 168 -11.76 1.37 -16.21
C GLU A 168 -11.10 0.21 -16.97
N ALA A 169 -9.77 0.07 -16.85
CA ALA A 169 -9.01 -0.96 -17.56
C ALA A 169 -9.15 -2.37 -16.95
N CYS A 170 -9.16 -2.48 -15.63
CA CYS A 170 -9.08 -3.77 -14.91
C CYS A 170 -10.41 -4.19 -14.25
N GLY A 171 -11.43 -3.33 -14.29
CA GLY A 171 -12.73 -3.57 -13.69
C GLY A 171 -12.84 -3.07 -12.24
N LYS A 172 -14.08 -2.80 -11.83
CA LYS A 172 -14.36 -2.14 -10.54
C LYS A 172 -13.90 -2.94 -9.31
N GLY A 173 -13.83 -4.26 -9.41
CA GLY A 173 -13.39 -5.14 -8.33
C GLY A 173 -11.87 -5.17 -8.11
N PHE A 174 -11.07 -4.69 -9.06
CA PHE A 174 -9.60 -4.70 -8.96
C PHE A 174 -9.14 -3.58 -8.04
N LEU A 175 -8.46 -3.91 -6.95
CA LEU A 175 -8.20 -2.98 -5.85
C LEU A 175 -7.19 -1.89 -6.25
N THR A 176 -7.39 -0.69 -5.71
CA THR A 176 -6.51 0.46 -5.80
C THR A 176 -6.14 0.93 -4.40
N VAL A 177 -4.85 0.84 -4.08
CA VAL A 177 -4.27 1.29 -2.81
C VAL A 177 -3.47 2.55 -3.09
N THR A 178 -3.92 3.69 -2.59
CA THR A 178 -3.44 4.99 -3.05
C THR A 178 -2.73 5.77 -1.93
N PRO A 179 -1.39 5.88 -1.97
CA PRO A 179 -0.64 6.77 -1.07
C PRO A 179 -0.78 8.23 -1.52
N GLY A 180 -0.04 9.14 -0.88
CA GLY A 180 -0.04 10.56 -1.26
C GLY A 180 -1.26 11.34 -0.75
N ILE A 181 -1.94 10.87 0.29
CA ILE A 181 -3.07 11.61 0.88
C ILE A 181 -2.60 12.73 1.78
N ARG A 182 -3.26 13.89 1.71
CA ARG A 182 -3.02 15.10 2.49
C ARG A 182 -4.34 15.76 2.88
N PHE A 183 -4.39 16.42 4.02
CA PHE A 183 -5.53 17.28 4.35
C PHE A 183 -5.47 18.58 3.54
N ALA A 184 -6.63 19.18 3.28
CA ALA A 184 -6.73 20.41 2.47
C ALA A 184 -5.92 21.60 3.06
N ASP A 185 -5.69 21.57 4.37
CA ASP A 185 -5.00 22.55 5.21
C ASP A 185 -3.53 22.20 5.51
N SER A 186 -2.98 21.12 4.93
CA SER A 186 -1.61 20.66 5.20
C SER A 186 -0.59 21.08 4.12
N ALA A 187 0.67 21.31 4.51
CA ALA A 187 1.77 21.66 3.61
C ALA A 187 2.16 20.49 2.67
N SER A 188 2.61 20.82 1.45
CA SER A 188 3.18 19.86 0.50
C SER A 188 4.61 19.48 0.89
N ASP A 189 4.95 18.19 0.79
CA ASP A 189 6.32 17.69 1.02
C ASP A 189 6.83 16.93 -0.24
N ASP A 190 7.66 15.88 -0.10
CA ASP A 190 8.29 15.07 -1.16
C ASP A 190 7.34 14.40 -2.17
N GLN A 191 6.02 14.39 -1.90
CA GLN A 191 5.02 13.77 -2.75
C GLN A 191 4.53 14.73 -3.85
N VAL A 192 4.70 14.33 -5.12
CA VAL A 192 4.33 15.15 -6.29
C VAL A 192 2.84 15.02 -6.64
N ARG A 193 2.23 13.84 -6.45
CA ARG A 193 0.84 13.56 -6.82
C ARG A 193 -0.04 13.36 -5.57
N ILE A 194 -0.50 14.45 -4.97
CA ILE A 194 -1.30 14.42 -3.73
C ILE A 194 -2.79 14.68 -3.95
N THR A 195 -3.64 14.16 -3.05
CA THR A 195 -5.07 14.50 -2.98
C THR A 195 -5.61 14.42 -1.55
N THR A 196 -6.86 14.88 -1.35
CA THR A 196 -7.58 14.78 -0.07
C THR A 196 -8.29 13.44 0.09
N PRO A 197 -8.53 12.92 1.31
CA PRO A 197 -9.28 11.68 1.52
C PRO A 197 -10.65 11.69 0.81
N ALA A 198 -11.42 12.77 0.92
CA ALA A 198 -12.73 12.89 0.26
C ALA A 198 -12.66 12.80 -1.28
N LYS A 199 -11.62 13.40 -1.89
CA LYS A 199 -11.37 13.30 -3.34
C LYS A 199 -10.91 11.89 -3.74
N ALA A 200 -10.05 11.24 -2.96
CA ALA A 200 -9.62 9.86 -3.23
C ALA A 200 -10.83 8.90 -3.27
N ARG A 201 -11.78 9.07 -2.33
CA ARG A 201 -13.07 8.36 -2.33
C ARG A 201 -13.84 8.61 -3.63
N ALA A 202 -13.97 9.87 -4.05
CA ALA A 202 -14.74 10.24 -5.24
C ALA A 202 -14.13 9.69 -6.54
N ILE A 203 -12.79 9.61 -6.61
CA ILE A 203 -12.06 9.07 -7.78
C ILE A 203 -12.09 7.52 -7.80
N GLY A 204 -12.47 6.89 -6.69
CA GLY A 204 -12.70 5.45 -6.62
C GLY A 204 -11.55 4.65 -6.00
N SER A 205 -10.70 5.27 -5.18
CA SER A 205 -9.73 4.54 -4.35
C SER A 205 -10.45 3.57 -3.40
N ASP A 206 -9.87 2.39 -3.21
CA ASP A 206 -10.38 1.40 -2.25
C ASP A 206 -9.70 1.58 -0.90
N TYR A 207 -8.36 1.66 -0.90
CA TYR A 207 -7.59 1.97 0.31
C TYR A 207 -6.81 3.24 0.10
N ILE A 208 -6.69 4.05 1.16
CA ILE A 208 -5.74 5.15 1.19
C ILE A 208 -4.61 4.88 2.17
N VAL A 209 -3.40 5.30 1.82
CA VAL A 209 -2.25 5.24 2.73
C VAL A 209 -1.90 6.66 3.18
N VAL A 210 -1.97 6.89 4.49
CA VAL A 210 -1.74 8.19 5.13
C VAL A 210 -0.61 8.07 6.14
N GLY A 211 0.47 8.83 5.94
CA GLY A 211 1.60 8.88 6.89
C GLY A 211 1.55 10.12 7.76
N ARG A 212 2.49 11.05 7.50
CA ARG A 212 2.70 12.29 8.27
C ARG A 212 1.45 13.12 8.61
N PRO A 213 0.41 13.24 7.77
CA PRO A 213 -0.81 13.94 8.18
C PRO A 213 -1.46 13.37 9.44
N VAL A 214 -1.23 12.09 9.77
CA VAL A 214 -1.67 11.45 11.00
C VAL A 214 -0.52 11.33 11.99
N THR A 215 0.63 10.78 11.59
CA THR A 215 1.72 10.45 12.52
C THR A 215 2.44 11.67 13.11
N ALA A 216 2.41 12.82 12.44
CA ALA A 216 3.00 14.07 12.91
C ALA A 216 1.96 15.09 13.38
N ALA A 217 0.69 14.70 13.48
CA ALA A 217 -0.36 15.57 14.00
C ALA A 217 -0.21 15.77 15.51
N ALA A 218 -0.65 16.93 16.02
CA ALA A 218 -0.70 17.19 17.46
C ALA A 218 -1.63 16.20 18.20
N ASP A 219 -2.69 15.75 17.53
CA ASP A 219 -3.59 14.68 17.97
C ASP A 219 -3.75 13.65 16.84
N PRO A 220 -2.94 12.58 16.85
CA PRO A 220 -3.02 11.54 15.81
C PRO A 220 -4.34 10.79 15.77
N VAL A 221 -5.01 10.63 16.91
CA VAL A 221 -6.30 9.91 16.99
C VAL A 221 -7.38 10.74 16.30
N GLN A 222 -7.44 12.04 16.58
CA GLN A 222 -8.35 12.96 15.91
C GLN A 222 -8.05 13.08 14.41
N ALA A 223 -6.77 13.15 14.03
CA ALA A 223 -6.36 13.19 12.62
C ALA A 223 -6.80 11.92 11.87
N TYR A 224 -6.58 10.74 12.46
CA TYR A 224 -7.05 9.48 11.88
C TYR A 224 -8.59 9.45 11.76
N ALA A 225 -9.31 9.86 12.80
CA ALA A 225 -10.77 9.95 12.77
C ALA A 225 -11.27 10.88 11.65
N ARG A 226 -10.58 12.00 11.40
CA ARG A 226 -10.86 12.88 10.27
C ARG A 226 -10.65 12.18 8.92
N CYS A 227 -9.55 11.43 8.74
CA CYS A 227 -9.33 10.64 7.53
C CYS A 227 -10.44 9.61 7.30
N VAL A 228 -10.82 8.87 8.35
CA VAL A 228 -11.91 7.90 8.32
C VAL A 228 -13.21 8.56 7.90
N LYS A 229 -13.59 9.68 8.52
CA LYS A 229 -14.79 10.42 8.18
C LYS A 229 -14.80 10.91 6.73
N GLU A 230 -13.71 11.53 6.28
CA GLU A 230 -13.62 12.06 4.92
C GLU A 230 -13.56 10.95 3.85
N PHE A 231 -12.91 9.82 4.12
CA PHE A 231 -12.71 8.74 3.14
C PHE A 231 -13.80 7.67 3.15
N LEU A 232 -14.27 7.26 4.33
CA LEU A 232 -15.29 6.22 4.49
C LEU A 232 -16.71 6.79 4.54
N ASN A 233 -16.84 8.11 4.82
CA ASN A 233 -18.13 8.78 5.05
C ASN A 233 -18.86 8.29 6.31
N GLU A 234 -18.09 7.92 7.33
CA GLU A 234 -18.53 7.41 8.64
C GLU A 234 -18.41 8.48 9.73
#